data_AF-R7K4J1-F1
#
_entry.id   AF-R7K4J1-F1
#
_cell.length_a   1.000
_cell.length_b   1.000
_cell.length_c   1.000
_cell.angle_alpha   90.00
_cell.angle_beta   90.00
_cell.angle_gamma   90.00
#
_symmetry.space_group_name_H-M   'P 1'
#
loop_
_entity.id
_entity.type
_entity.pdbx_description
1 polymer ?
#
loop_
_entity_poly.entity_id
_entity_poly.type
_entity_poly.pdbx_seq_one_letter_code
_entity_poly.pdbx_strand_id
1 'polypeptide(L)' 'MKCSNCGREIASAQIWECHSCNIYMCPECAVNGMGMCPHCFSPVKPYS' A
#
# COMPACT_ATOMS: atom_id res chain seq x y z
N MET A 1 2.61 11.50 -3.06
CA MET A 1 1.48 10.56 -3.32
C MET A 1 0.78 10.23 -2.02
N LYS A 2 -0.50 9.82 -2.01
CA LYS A 2 -1.25 9.52 -0.77
C LYS A 2 -1.57 8.04 -0.64
N CYS A 3 -1.57 7.53 0.59
CA CYS A 3 -2.01 6.19 0.93
C CYS A 3 -3.52 6.06 0.72
N SER A 4 -3.95 5.06 -0.04
CA SER A 4 -5.36 4.83 -0.34
C SER A 4 -6.17 4.38 0.88
N ASN A 5 -5.49 3.85 1.90
CA ASN A 5 -6.13 3.36 3.13
C ASN A 5 -6.27 4.45 4.21
N CYS A 6 -5.20 5.18 4.52
CA CYS A 6 -5.21 6.17 5.60
C CYS A 6 -5.19 7.63 5.14
N GLY A 7 -5.06 7.90 3.83
CA GLY A 7 -5.02 9.24 3.26
C GLY A 7 -3.73 10.03 3.54
N ARG A 8 -2.81 9.50 4.37
CA ARG A 8 -1.51 10.14 4.67
C ARG A 8 -0.63 10.20 3.44
N GLU A 9 0.22 11.22 3.38
CA GLU A 9 1.24 11.33 2.35
C GLU A 9 2.31 10.26 2.52
N ILE A 10 2.67 9.56 1.44
CA ILE A 10 3.69 8.51 1.46
C ILE A 10 5.03 9.17 1.18
N ALA A 11 5.97 9.04 2.13
CA ALA A 11 7.35 9.44 1.92
C ALA A 11 7.96 8.61 0.78
N SER A 12 8.58 9.28 -0.18
CA SER A 12 8.85 8.76 -1.54
C SER A 12 9.79 7.55 -1.65
N ALA A 13 10.30 7.02 -0.53
CA ALA A 13 11.26 5.91 -0.50
C ALA A 13 10.64 4.57 -0.04
N GLN A 14 9.42 4.55 0.49
CA GLN A 14 8.79 3.33 0.99
C GLN A 14 7.31 3.30 0.57
N ILE A 15 7.07 2.90 -0.67
CA ILE A 15 5.72 2.79 -1.23
C ILE A 15 5.41 1.30 -1.39
N TRP A 16 4.21 0.91 -0.99
CA TRP A 16 3.68 -0.42 -1.25
C TRP A 16 2.57 -0.31 -2.27
N GLU A 17 2.58 -1.14 -3.30
CA GLU A 17 1.54 -1.16 -4.32
C GLU A 17 0.77 -2.49 -4.32
N CYS A 18 -0.52 -2.40 -4.64
CA CYS A 18 -1.31 -3.54 -5.07
C CYS A 18 -1.52 -3.44 -6.59
N HIS A 19 -0.86 -4.29 -7.38
CA HIS A 19 -1.06 -4.29 -8.83
C HIS A 19 -2.51 -4.61 -9.24
N SER A 20 -3.20 -5.50 -8.52
CA SER A 20 -4.57 -5.91 -8.85
C SER A 20 -5.58 -4.77 -8.76
N CYS A 21 -5.39 -3.86 -7.80
CA CYS A 21 -6.28 -2.71 -7.58
C CYS A 21 -5.69 -1.38 -8.08
N ASN A 22 -4.43 -1.39 -8.53
CA ASN A 22 -3.66 -0.20 -8.89
C ASN A 22 -3.71 0.88 -7.78
N ILE A 23 -3.52 0.45 -6.52
CA ILE A 23 -3.51 1.36 -5.36
C ILE A 23 -2.14 1.40 -4.70
N TYR A 24 -1.85 2.53 -4.07
CA TYR A 24 -0.65 2.77 -3.28
C TYR A 24 -0.97 2.84 -1.79
N MET A 25 -0.08 2.28 -0.98
CA MET A 25 -0.18 2.16 0.46
C MET A 25 1.13 2.59 1.12
N CYS A 26 1.01 3.22 2.29
CA CYS A 26 2.16 3.47 3.15
C CYS A 26 2.61 2.15 3.83
N PRO A 27 3.88 2.05 4.26
CA PRO A 27 4.41 0.86 4.91
C PRO A 27 3.65 0.52 6.19
N GLU A 28 3.18 1.52 6.94
CA GLU A 28 2.33 1.30 8.12
C GLU A 28 1.04 0.54 7.77
N CYS A 29 0.35 0.93 6.69
CA CYS A 29 -0.89 0.27 6.28
C CYS A 29 -0.62 -1.11 5.66
N ALA A 30 0.48 -1.26 4.93
CA ALA A 30 0.89 -2.54 4.39
C ALA A 30 1.21 -3.54 5.51
N VAL A 31 1.96 -3.14 6.54
CA VAL A 31 2.30 -3.99 7.70
C VAL A 31 1.07 -4.33 8.53
N ASN A 32 0.20 -3.35 8.83
CA ASN A 32 -1.05 -3.60 9.56
C ASN A 32 -1.97 -4.57 8.80
N GLY A 33 -1.99 -4.49 7.46
CA GLY A 33 -2.72 -5.41 6.60
C GLY A 33 -2.01 -6.74 6.34
N MET A 34 -0.94 -7.07 7.09
CA MET A 34 -0.13 -8.29 6.90
C MET A 34 0.42 -8.46 5.47
N GLY A 35 0.70 -7.35 4.79
CA GLY A 35 1.14 -7.35 3.40
C GLY A 35 0.01 -7.67 2.40
N MET A 36 -1.26 -7.49 2.77
CA MET A 36 -2.42 -7.69 1.89
C MET A 36 -3.18 -6.40 1.62
N CYS A 37 -3.71 -6.29 0.40
CA CYS A 37 -4.58 -5.21 -0.02
C CYS A 37 -5.95 -5.32 0.67
N PRO A 38 -6.50 -4.24 1.26
CA PRO A 38 -7.78 -4.27 1.94
C PRO A 38 -8.99 -4.44 1.00
N HIS A 39 -8.81 -4.21 -0.32
CA HIS A 39 -9.90 -4.30 -1.29
C HIS A 39 -10.06 -5.69 -1.90
N CYS A 40 -8.95 -6.35 -2.22
CA CYS A 40 -8.95 -7.60 -2.98
C CYS A 40 -8.19 -8.73 -2.31
N PHE A 41 -7.64 -8.50 -1.10
CA PHE A 41 -6.82 -9.46 -0.35
C PHE A 41 -5.61 -10.01 -1.12
N SER A 42 -5.25 -9.38 -2.25
CA SER A 42 -4.03 -9.70 -2.98
C SER A 42 -2.81 -9.12 -2.26
N PRO A 43 -1.65 -9.79 -2.34
CA PRO A 43 -0.44 -9.30 -1.69
C PRO A 43 -0.03 -7.93 -2.24
N VAL A 44 0.29 -7.00 -1.34
CA VAL A 44 0.97 -5.75 -1.70
C VAL A 44 2.47 -5.98 -1.74
N LYS A 45 3.16 -5.30 -2.66
CA LYS A 45 4.61 -5.40 -2.82
C LYS A 45 5.26 -4.02 -2.71
N PRO A 46 6.50 -3.92 -2.22
CA PRO A 46 7.24 -2.67 -2.29
C PRO A 46 7.37 -2.27 -3.77
N TYR A 47 7.02 -1.03 -4.06
CA TYR A 47 7.19 -0.40 -5.36
C TYR A 47 8.70 -0.29 -5.63
N SER A 48 9.19 -0.99 -6.65
CA SER A 48 10.62 -1.10 -6.97
C SER A 48 10.91 -0.81 -8.43
#